data_AF-A0A852W100-F1
#
_entry.id   AF-A0A852W100-F1
#
_cell.length_a   1.000
_cell.length_b   1.000
_cell.length_c   1.000
_cell.angle_alpha   90.00
_cell.angle_beta   90.00
_cell.angle_gamma   90.00
#
_symmetry.space_group_name_H-M   'P 1'
#
loop_
_entity.id
_entity.type
_entity.pdbx_description
1 polymer ?
#
loop_
_entity_poly.entity_id
_entity_poly.type
_entity_poly.pdbx_seq_one_letter_code
_entity_poly.pdbx_strand_id
1 'polypeptide(L)'
;MALSRRSLFRTAAAGGLAGAATLVLPGAAAAAPALVRSGRPVLTHGVAAGDVRPGSGLVWTRADRPSRMVVEVAGSPDFRRALRVPGPVLTPDTDLTGKLRVPATRGRVHYRVVAEPLDGGPASAPLTGSFRAVPGRGEPVRIQWSGDVVGQGWGIDRATGGMRIFSAMADRDPDLFLHSGDTVYADGPLTETVTLPDGRVWRNEMTPEKAKVAETLTEFRGQFAYNLRDDNLRRFAASVGQIVQWDDHEVTNNWYPGEILTGEVGERYTEKRVDVLAARGSRAFHEWQPVDPRTAVDGRVYRRVPFGPHVEVFVLDMRTYRSANSANTGRGERILGEAQARWLVDALASSRATWKIVASDMPIGVLVPDGDTAWEAVANGVPGPPSGRESEIAGVLAGIRRRRVRNVVWVTADVHYTAAHHYAPERAAFTDFDPFWEFVSGPLHAGAFGPNELDPTFGPRAEFVRGPSRQGASPLEGFQHFGELDVAPDGTTLEVHLRDQAGASLWTTTLRRT
;
A
#
# COMPACT_ATOMS: atom_id res chain seq x y z
N MET A 1 30.92 44.26 48.47
CA MET A 1 32.35 43.90 48.48
C MET A 1 32.46 42.59 49.28
N ALA A 2 32.37 41.44 48.62
CA ALA A 2 33.49 40.67 48.09
C ALA A 2 34.43 40.17 49.20
N LEU A 3 34.50 38.85 49.40
CA LEU A 3 35.69 38.14 49.86
C LEU A 3 35.54 36.64 49.52
N SER A 4 36.65 36.06 49.05
CA SER A 4 36.74 34.70 48.49
C SER A 4 37.79 33.87 49.24
N ARG A 5 37.64 32.54 49.15
CA ARG A 5 38.65 31.45 49.09
C ARG A 5 39.71 31.28 50.20
N ARG A 6 39.69 30.04 50.74
CA ARG A 6 40.80 29.13 51.12
C ARG A 6 41.45 29.21 52.50
N SER A 7 41.30 28.12 53.24
CA SER A 7 42.23 27.51 54.22
C SER A 7 41.54 26.25 54.78
N LEU A 8 42.11 25.06 54.98
CA LEU A 8 43.43 24.49 54.70
C LEU A 8 43.33 22.94 54.90
N PHE A 9 44.07 22.23 54.06
CA PHE A 9 44.58 20.86 54.01
C PHE A 9 44.59 19.86 55.23
N ARG A 10 44.53 18.55 54.85
CA ARG A 10 45.33 17.35 55.30
C ARG A 10 44.99 16.76 56.68
N THR A 11 45.01 15.44 56.98
CA THR A 11 45.67 14.25 56.40
C THR A 11 45.14 12.94 57.06
N ALA A 12 45.28 11.80 56.35
CA ALA A 12 45.58 10.40 56.77
C ALA A 12 44.76 9.72 57.91
N ALA A 13 43.97 8.65 57.69
CA ALA A 13 44.25 7.25 57.32
C ALA A 13 44.28 6.29 58.54
N ALA A 14 43.38 5.30 58.57
CA ALA A 14 43.60 3.88 58.93
C ALA A 14 42.32 3.18 59.45
N GLY A 15 42.09 1.94 59.00
CA GLY A 15 41.30 0.93 59.73
C GLY A 15 39.91 0.62 59.18
N GLY A 16 39.84 -0.23 58.16
CA GLY A 16 38.59 -0.85 57.72
C GLY A 16 38.37 -2.22 58.37
N LEU A 17 37.16 -2.44 58.93
CA LEU A 17 36.38 -3.69 58.97
C LEU A 17 35.25 -3.56 60.03
N ALA A 18 34.00 -3.43 59.59
CA ALA A 18 32.79 -4.02 60.19
C ALA A 18 31.55 -3.46 59.49
N GLY A 19 30.65 -4.34 59.07
CA GLY A 19 29.51 -4.02 58.21
C GLY A 19 28.38 -3.23 58.87
N ALA A 20 27.59 -2.60 58.01
CA ALA A 20 26.20 -2.27 58.28
C ALA A 20 25.46 -2.25 56.94
N ALA A 21 24.47 -3.14 56.81
CA ALA A 21 23.54 -3.16 55.69
C ALA A 21 22.69 -1.89 55.69
N THR A 22 22.79 -1.08 54.65
CA THR A 22 21.82 0.00 54.37
C THR A 22 20.85 -0.50 53.31
N LEU A 23 19.62 -0.78 53.75
CA LEU A 23 18.44 -0.90 52.90
C LEU A 23 18.28 0.38 52.07
N VAL A 24 18.43 0.26 50.75
CA VAL A 24 17.99 1.28 49.80
C VAL A 24 16.54 0.98 49.47
N LEU A 25 15.63 1.76 50.03
CA LEU A 25 14.23 1.82 49.58
C LEU A 25 14.20 2.32 48.11
N PRO A 26 13.49 1.66 47.18
CA PRO A 26 13.26 2.22 45.86
C PRO A 26 12.39 3.46 46.01
N GLY A 27 12.87 4.60 45.51
CA GLY A 27 12.05 5.81 45.40
C GLY A 27 10.80 5.50 44.59
N ALA A 28 9.64 5.68 45.22
CA ALA A 28 8.36 5.66 44.53
C ALA A 28 8.39 6.73 43.44
N ALA A 29 8.44 6.31 42.18
CA ALA A 29 8.08 7.16 41.07
C ALA A 29 6.65 7.64 41.34
N ALA A 30 6.49 8.94 41.55
CA ALA A 30 5.19 9.56 41.71
C ALA A 30 4.37 9.25 40.45
N ALA A 31 3.46 8.28 40.57
CA ALA A 31 2.45 8.03 39.57
C ALA A 31 1.62 9.31 39.48
N ALA A 32 1.77 10.06 38.39
CA ALA A 32 0.89 11.16 38.09
C ALA A 32 -0.56 10.63 38.10
N PRO A 33 -1.52 11.33 38.73
CA PRO A 33 -2.84 10.81 38.95
C PRO A 33 -3.54 10.53 37.62
N ALA A 34 -4.02 9.30 37.44
CA ALA A 34 -4.75 8.81 36.27
C ALA A 34 -6.11 9.51 36.02
N LEU A 35 -6.43 10.55 36.80
CA LEU A 35 -7.71 11.27 36.83
C LEU A 35 -7.84 12.39 35.77
N VAL A 36 -6.88 12.57 34.86
CA VAL A 36 -6.93 13.60 33.78
C VAL A 36 -7.11 12.98 32.38
N ARG A 37 -7.37 11.67 32.29
CA ARG A 37 -7.54 10.95 31.00
C ARG A 37 -8.99 10.74 30.56
N SER A 38 -9.98 10.92 31.44
CA SER A 38 -11.39 10.84 31.04
C SER A 38 -11.79 12.10 30.26
N GLY A 39 -12.32 11.92 29.04
CA GLY A 39 -12.94 13.01 28.25
C GLY A 39 -12.19 13.51 27.02
N ARG A 40 -10.92 13.10 26.80
CA ARG A 40 -10.18 13.45 25.57
C ARG A 40 -10.59 12.57 24.39
N PRO A 41 -10.64 13.08 23.14
CA PRO A 41 -10.67 12.24 21.95
C PRO A 41 -9.43 11.32 21.89
N VAL A 42 -9.55 10.18 21.22
CA VAL A 42 -8.47 9.22 20.99
C VAL A 42 -8.32 8.99 19.49
N LEU A 43 -7.10 9.13 18.98
CA LEU A 43 -6.76 8.70 17.63
C LEU A 43 -6.55 7.18 17.66
N THR A 44 -7.42 6.42 16.99
CA THR A 44 -7.59 4.98 17.23
C THR A 44 -6.77 4.09 16.29
N HIS A 45 -6.60 4.50 15.04
CA HIS A 45 -6.05 3.65 13.96
C HIS A 45 -4.72 4.16 13.41
N GLY A 46 -3.99 4.93 14.22
CA GLY A 46 -2.72 5.51 13.79
C GLY A 46 -2.91 6.74 12.90
N VAL A 47 -1.84 7.08 12.20
CA VAL A 47 -1.77 8.16 11.21
C VAL A 47 -1.09 7.64 9.96
N ALA A 48 -1.47 8.16 8.80
CA ALA A 48 -0.85 7.80 7.53
C ALA A 48 -0.55 9.02 6.68
N ALA A 49 0.43 8.89 5.77
CA ALA A 49 0.69 9.86 4.73
C ALA A 49 0.50 9.25 3.35
N GLY A 50 -0.04 10.04 2.41
CA GLY A 50 -0.24 9.61 1.03
C GLY A 50 -0.45 10.75 0.06
N ASP A 51 -0.67 10.42 -1.21
CA ASP A 51 -0.88 11.37 -2.30
C ASP A 51 0.11 12.55 -2.26
N VAL A 52 1.38 12.20 -2.06
CA VAL A 52 2.51 13.13 -2.03
C VAL A 52 2.71 13.71 -3.41
N ARG A 53 2.78 15.04 -3.48
CA ARG A 53 2.82 15.83 -4.71
C ARG A 53 3.81 17.00 -4.54
N PRO A 54 4.24 17.65 -5.63
CA PRO A 54 5.10 18.82 -5.51
C PRO A 54 4.51 19.85 -4.54
N GLY A 55 5.24 20.14 -3.47
CA GLY A 55 4.85 21.11 -2.45
C GLY A 55 3.86 20.63 -1.37
N SER A 56 3.34 19.39 -1.42
CA SER A 56 2.37 18.92 -0.41
C SER A 56 2.31 17.40 -0.21
N GLY A 57 1.77 16.97 0.92
CA GLY A 57 1.36 15.59 1.18
C GLY A 57 -0.01 15.55 1.86
N LEU A 58 -0.72 14.44 1.74
CA LEU A 58 -1.98 14.21 2.45
C LEU A 58 -1.70 13.45 3.74
N VAL A 59 -2.20 13.96 4.87
CA VAL A 59 -2.15 13.26 6.17
C VAL A 59 -3.54 12.74 6.50
N TRP A 60 -3.63 11.50 6.95
CA TRP A 60 -4.86 10.79 7.32
C TRP A 60 -4.83 10.38 8.80
N THR A 61 -5.99 10.38 9.45
CA THR A 61 -6.20 9.78 10.80
C THR A 61 -7.67 9.40 11.01
N ARG A 62 -7.95 8.62 12.06
CA ARG A 62 -9.30 8.40 12.61
C ARG A 62 -9.38 8.67 14.12
N ALA A 63 -10.44 9.33 14.57
CA ALA A 63 -10.74 9.51 16.00
C ALA A 63 -11.85 8.57 16.50
N ASP A 64 -11.99 8.42 17.82
CA ASP A 64 -13.07 7.67 18.48
C ASP A 64 -14.39 8.45 18.59
N ARG A 65 -14.35 9.77 18.41
CA ARG A 65 -15.51 10.67 18.56
C ARG A 65 -15.37 11.92 17.69
N PRO A 66 -16.48 12.66 17.48
CA PRO A 66 -16.43 13.91 16.74
C PRO A 66 -15.41 14.89 17.33
N SER A 67 -14.51 15.37 16.48
CA SER A 67 -13.37 16.20 16.88
C SER A 67 -12.79 16.94 15.69
N ARG A 68 -12.05 18.03 15.93
CA ARG A 68 -11.31 18.77 14.91
C ARG A 68 -9.94 18.10 14.72
N MET A 69 -9.63 17.65 13.51
CA MET A 69 -8.27 17.25 13.16
C MET A 69 -7.38 18.49 13.09
N VAL A 70 -6.20 18.44 13.70
CA VAL A 70 -5.16 19.46 13.56
C VAL A 70 -3.83 18.77 13.30
N VAL A 71 -3.08 19.28 12.34
CA VAL A 71 -1.76 18.74 11.98
C VAL A 71 -0.70 19.82 12.15
N GLU A 72 0.33 19.52 12.93
CA GLU A 72 1.56 20.28 12.97
C GLU A 72 2.58 19.66 12.02
N VAL A 73 3.25 20.48 11.21
CA VAL A 73 4.24 20.04 10.22
C VAL A 73 5.57 20.73 10.45
N ALA A 74 6.66 19.96 10.44
CA ALA A 74 8.01 20.46 10.67
C ALA A 74 9.04 19.75 9.77
N GLY A 75 10.19 20.41 9.57
CA GLY A 75 11.35 19.81 8.91
C GLY A 75 12.25 18.98 9.84
N SER A 76 11.87 18.84 11.12
CA SER A 76 12.63 18.09 12.13
C SER A 76 11.68 17.36 13.10
N PRO A 77 12.10 16.22 13.67
CA PRO A 77 11.26 15.41 14.55
C PRO A 77 11.00 16.05 15.93
N ASP A 78 11.71 17.11 16.29
CA ASP A 78 11.50 17.88 17.52
C ASP A 78 10.39 18.94 17.40
N PHE A 79 9.79 19.08 16.20
CA PHE A 79 8.73 20.04 15.89
C PHE A 79 9.04 21.50 16.24
N ARG A 80 10.34 21.87 16.24
CA ARG A 80 10.73 23.28 16.34
C ARG A 80 10.24 24.04 15.11
N ARG A 81 9.56 25.18 15.33
CA ARG A 81 8.98 26.00 14.26
C ARG A 81 7.96 25.24 13.40
N ALA A 82 7.20 24.33 14.02
CA ALA A 82 6.14 23.62 13.33
C ALA A 82 5.04 24.58 12.83
N LEU A 83 4.56 24.34 11.61
CA LEU A 83 3.37 24.98 11.07
C LEU A 83 2.14 24.20 11.54
N ARG A 84 1.26 24.84 12.29
CA ARG A 84 -0.02 24.26 12.71
C ARG A 84 -1.09 24.53 11.64
N VAL A 85 -1.68 23.48 11.10
CA VAL A 85 -2.70 23.50 10.05
C VAL A 85 -4.00 22.92 10.61
N PRO A 86 -5.05 23.74 10.80
CA PRO A 86 -6.38 23.25 11.16
C PRO A 86 -6.99 22.43 10.01
N GLY A 87 -7.56 21.27 10.33
CA GLY A 87 -8.17 20.35 9.39
C GLY A 87 -9.70 20.26 9.50
N PRO A 88 -10.29 19.24 8.85
CA PRO A 88 -11.73 19.01 8.89
C PRO A 88 -12.23 18.62 10.29
N VAL A 89 -13.56 18.69 10.48
CA VAL A 89 -14.20 17.97 11.59
C VAL A 89 -14.28 16.51 11.19
N LEU A 90 -13.83 15.63 12.06
CA LEU A 90 -14.03 14.20 11.99
C LEU A 90 -15.48 13.91 12.40
N THR A 91 -16.32 13.42 11.48
CA THR A 91 -17.76 13.20 11.74
C THR A 91 -18.15 11.75 11.51
N PRO A 92 -19.25 11.26 12.10
CA PRO A 92 -19.72 9.90 11.85
C PRO A 92 -20.00 9.59 10.37
N ASP A 93 -20.33 10.61 9.57
CA ASP A 93 -20.56 10.45 8.12
C ASP A 93 -19.34 9.88 7.39
N THR A 94 -18.13 10.24 7.83
CA THR A 94 -16.85 9.77 7.29
C THR A 94 -16.22 8.69 8.18
N ASP A 95 -17.01 8.07 9.05
CA ASP A 95 -16.52 7.14 10.09
C ASP A 95 -15.41 7.75 10.96
N LEU A 96 -15.53 9.04 11.25
CA LEU A 96 -14.58 9.79 12.06
C LEU A 96 -13.15 9.79 11.49
N THR A 97 -13.00 9.46 10.21
CA THR A 97 -11.75 9.61 9.46
C THR A 97 -11.61 11.05 8.96
N GLY A 98 -10.38 11.47 8.73
CA GLY A 98 -10.12 12.79 8.18
C GLY A 98 -8.80 12.83 7.44
N LYS A 99 -8.79 13.68 6.41
CA LYS A 99 -7.64 13.90 5.54
C LYS A 99 -7.35 15.38 5.45
N LEU A 100 -6.08 15.75 5.58
CA LEU A 100 -5.62 17.13 5.48
C LEU A 100 -4.39 17.20 4.58
N ARG A 101 -4.47 18.00 3.52
CA ARG A 101 -3.31 18.31 2.69
C ARG A 101 -2.46 19.34 3.39
N VAL A 102 -1.18 19.04 3.59
CA VAL A 102 -0.23 19.87 4.31
C VAL A 102 0.97 20.22 3.44
N PRO A 103 1.65 21.37 3.67
CA PRO A 103 2.84 21.74 2.92
C PRO A 103 4.00 20.75 3.10
N ALA A 104 4.69 20.43 2.00
CA ALA A 104 5.83 19.53 1.97
C ALA A 104 6.80 19.96 0.87
N THR A 105 7.82 20.74 1.23
CA THR A 105 8.66 21.42 0.22
C THR A 105 9.92 20.67 -0.16
N ARG A 106 10.58 19.99 0.79
CA ARG A 106 11.85 19.28 0.56
C ARG A 106 12.17 18.32 1.70
N GLY A 107 12.96 17.29 1.38
CA GLY A 107 13.52 16.36 2.36
C GLY A 107 12.45 15.58 3.15
N ARG A 108 12.82 15.10 4.32
CA ARG A 108 11.88 14.43 5.24
C ARG A 108 10.99 15.48 5.91
N VAL A 109 9.68 15.29 5.79
CA VAL A 109 8.65 16.09 6.44
C VAL A 109 8.12 15.30 7.61
N HIS A 110 8.14 15.89 8.80
CA HIS A 110 7.57 15.33 10.02
C HIS A 110 6.21 15.96 10.29
N TYR A 111 5.24 15.15 10.68
CA TYR A 111 3.90 15.63 11.03
C TYR A 111 3.44 15.06 12.37
N ARG A 112 2.65 15.84 13.10
CA ARG A 112 2.04 15.48 14.38
C ARG A 112 0.56 15.80 14.32
N VAL A 113 -0.28 14.81 14.58
CA VAL A 113 -1.74 14.92 14.52
C VAL A 113 -2.31 14.90 15.92
N VAL A 114 -3.23 15.81 16.19
CA VAL A 114 -4.08 15.80 17.39
C VAL A 114 -5.55 15.94 16.98
N ALA A 115 -6.43 15.33 17.76
CA ALA A 115 -7.87 15.55 17.71
C ALA A 115 -8.27 16.50 18.85
N GLU A 116 -8.77 17.68 18.49
CA GLU A 116 -9.29 18.66 19.45
C GLU A 116 -10.79 18.44 19.61
N PRO A 117 -11.31 18.28 20.84
CA PRO A 117 -12.74 18.09 21.03
C PRO A 117 -13.52 19.37 20.67
N LEU A 118 -14.77 19.21 20.23
CA LEU A 118 -15.59 20.32 19.75
C LEU A 118 -16.17 21.18 20.88
N ASP A 119 -16.12 20.70 22.12
CA ASP A 119 -16.62 21.35 23.33
C ASP A 119 -15.56 22.16 24.09
N GLY A 120 -14.33 22.27 23.55
CA GLY A 120 -13.23 23.01 24.16
C GLY A 120 -12.49 22.27 25.26
N GLY A 121 -12.74 20.97 25.44
CA GLY A 121 -11.96 20.10 26.33
C GLY A 121 -10.50 19.88 25.88
N PRO A 122 -9.74 19.06 26.63
CA PRO A 122 -8.36 18.76 26.29
C PRO A 122 -8.25 17.92 24.99
N ALA A 123 -7.26 18.24 24.16
CA ALA A 123 -6.94 17.47 22.95
C ALA A 123 -6.43 16.05 23.25
N SER A 124 -6.52 15.19 22.23
CA SER A 124 -5.98 13.83 22.24
C SER A 124 -4.48 13.79 22.54
N ALA A 125 -3.97 12.62 22.89
CA ALA A 125 -2.55 12.37 22.75
C ALA A 125 -2.13 12.56 21.28
N PRO A 126 -0.96 13.16 21.00
CA PRO A 126 -0.49 13.33 19.64
C PRO A 126 0.00 12.01 19.06
N LEU A 127 -0.23 11.81 17.76
CA LEU A 127 0.44 10.77 16.97
C LEU A 127 1.36 11.44 15.95
N THR A 128 2.55 10.87 15.76
CA THR A 128 3.58 11.43 14.87
C THR A 128 3.86 10.49 13.72
N GLY A 129 4.17 11.08 12.57
CA GLY A 129 4.69 10.36 11.42
C GLY A 129 5.61 11.24 10.58
N SER A 130 6.06 10.68 9.46
CA SER A 130 6.85 11.41 8.48
C SER A 130 6.67 10.82 7.08
N PHE A 131 7.01 11.60 6.07
CA PHE A 131 7.12 11.15 4.68
C PHE A 131 8.19 11.96 3.96
N ARG A 132 8.63 11.51 2.80
CA ARG A 132 9.55 12.27 1.94
C ARG A 132 8.75 13.21 1.05
N ALA A 133 9.09 14.49 1.08
CA ALA A 133 8.61 15.42 0.07
C ALA A 133 9.17 15.01 -1.30
N VAL A 134 8.52 15.48 -2.37
CA VAL A 134 8.96 15.20 -3.74
C VAL A 134 10.44 15.62 -3.93
N PRO A 135 11.33 14.69 -4.35
CA PRO A 135 12.75 14.95 -4.48
C PRO A 135 13.08 15.98 -5.57
N GLY A 136 14.14 16.77 -5.32
CA GLY A 136 14.71 17.72 -6.26
C GLY A 136 15.60 17.07 -7.33
N ARG A 137 16.27 17.92 -8.12
CA ARG A 137 17.32 17.45 -9.06
C ARG A 137 18.54 16.96 -8.28
N GLY A 138 19.12 15.83 -8.69
CA GLY A 138 20.31 15.28 -8.04
C GLY A 138 20.03 14.52 -6.74
N GLU A 139 18.76 14.25 -6.43
CA GLU A 139 18.38 13.37 -5.33
C GLU A 139 17.96 12.00 -5.91
N PRO A 140 18.43 10.88 -5.33
CA PRO A 140 17.94 9.56 -5.71
C PRO A 140 16.48 9.38 -5.27
N VAL A 141 15.81 8.38 -5.84
CA VAL A 141 14.44 8.01 -5.44
C VAL A 141 14.38 6.51 -5.17
N ARG A 142 13.92 6.12 -3.98
CA ARG A 142 13.57 4.74 -3.64
C ARG A 142 12.07 4.56 -3.55
N ILE A 143 11.51 3.68 -4.36
CA ILE A 143 10.08 3.36 -4.38
C ILE A 143 9.91 1.89 -4.07
N GLN A 144 8.96 1.54 -3.22
CA GLN A 144 8.54 0.16 -3.03
C GLN A 144 7.15 -0.06 -3.62
N TRP A 145 6.84 -1.30 -4.02
CA TRP A 145 5.48 -1.66 -4.44
C TRP A 145 5.12 -3.08 -4.01
N SER A 146 3.82 -3.31 -3.77
CA SER A 146 3.22 -4.64 -3.56
C SER A 146 1.68 -4.53 -3.42
N GLY A 147 0.98 -5.66 -3.30
CA GLY A 147 -0.45 -5.75 -2.94
C GLY A 147 -0.75 -6.85 -1.91
N ASP A 148 -2.03 -7.17 -1.77
CA ASP A 148 -2.54 -8.41 -1.17
C ASP A 148 -2.37 -8.49 0.38
N VAL A 149 -3.27 -7.83 1.11
CA VAL A 149 -3.19 -7.67 2.58
C VAL A 149 -4.40 -8.30 3.31
N VAL A 150 -4.14 -9.35 4.08
CA VAL A 150 -5.11 -10.10 4.91
C VAL A 150 -6.13 -10.87 4.06
N GLY A 151 -5.61 -11.76 3.20
CA GLY A 151 -6.41 -12.64 2.33
C GLY A 151 -6.26 -14.13 2.64
N GLN A 152 -7.13 -14.94 2.05
CA GLN A 152 -7.06 -16.42 2.05
C GLN A 152 -6.92 -17.05 3.45
N GLY A 153 -7.54 -16.45 4.46
CA GLY A 153 -7.54 -16.97 5.83
C GLY A 153 -6.39 -16.48 6.71
N TRP A 154 -5.52 -15.58 6.22
CA TRP A 154 -4.35 -15.10 6.95
C TRP A 154 -4.52 -13.66 7.45
N GLY A 155 -5.14 -13.49 8.61
CA GLY A 155 -5.24 -12.24 9.36
C GLY A 155 -4.07 -11.97 10.28
N ILE A 156 -4.28 -11.17 11.33
CA ILE A 156 -3.23 -10.79 12.28
C ILE A 156 -3.02 -11.91 13.30
N ASP A 157 -1.84 -12.54 13.30
CA ASP A 157 -1.41 -13.43 14.38
C ASP A 157 -0.34 -12.72 15.24
N ARG A 158 -0.74 -12.33 16.46
CA ARG A 158 0.15 -11.63 17.41
C ARG A 158 1.28 -12.50 17.92
N ALA A 159 1.09 -13.82 18.02
CA ALA A 159 2.11 -14.73 18.51
C ALA A 159 3.28 -14.87 17.52
N THR A 160 3.03 -14.64 16.23
CA THR A 160 4.04 -14.68 15.17
C THR A 160 4.60 -13.29 14.80
N GLY A 161 4.17 -12.25 15.52
CA GLY A 161 4.64 -10.87 15.35
C GLY A 161 3.81 -10.02 14.38
N GLY A 162 2.62 -10.48 13.97
CA GLY A 162 1.73 -9.76 13.07
C GLY A 162 2.26 -9.69 11.64
N MET A 163 1.98 -8.58 10.95
CA MET A 163 2.35 -8.36 9.55
C MET A 163 3.80 -7.87 9.38
N ARG A 164 4.77 -8.71 9.76
CA ARG A 164 6.20 -8.35 9.87
C ARG A 164 6.83 -7.76 8.60
N ILE A 165 6.29 -8.05 7.41
CA ILE A 165 6.79 -7.51 6.13
C ILE A 165 6.78 -5.98 6.13
N PHE A 166 5.79 -5.33 6.74
CA PHE A 166 5.69 -3.87 6.78
C PHE A 166 6.82 -3.24 7.61
N SER A 167 7.30 -3.94 8.64
CA SER A 167 8.49 -3.50 9.37
C SER A 167 9.75 -3.64 8.52
N ALA A 168 9.90 -4.74 7.78
CA ALA A 168 11.03 -4.92 6.86
C ALA A 168 11.04 -3.84 5.77
N MET A 169 9.88 -3.53 5.19
CA MET A 169 9.71 -2.45 4.22
C MET A 169 10.05 -1.08 4.83
N ALA A 170 9.58 -0.78 6.06
CA ALA A 170 9.91 0.46 6.75
C ALA A 170 11.43 0.61 7.00
N ASP A 171 12.11 -0.49 7.34
CA ASP A 171 13.57 -0.51 7.60
C ASP A 171 14.42 -0.21 6.35
N ARG A 172 13.85 -0.34 5.15
CA ARG A 172 14.49 0.04 3.89
C ARG A 172 14.45 1.56 3.61
N ASP A 173 13.70 2.31 4.42
CA ASP A 173 13.51 3.76 4.34
C ASP A 173 13.10 4.26 2.93
N PRO A 174 12.01 3.74 2.32
CA PRO A 174 11.58 4.18 1.00
C PRO A 174 11.08 5.65 1.02
N ASP A 175 11.20 6.32 -0.13
CA ASP A 175 10.65 7.65 -0.32
C ASP A 175 9.14 7.62 -0.60
N LEU A 176 8.69 6.53 -1.24
CA LEU A 176 7.32 6.34 -1.68
C LEU A 176 6.97 4.84 -1.68
N PHE A 177 5.72 4.52 -1.38
CA PHE A 177 5.17 3.19 -1.55
C PHE A 177 3.98 3.20 -2.51
N LEU A 178 3.93 2.24 -3.43
CA LEU A 178 2.81 2.00 -4.34
C LEU A 178 2.06 0.77 -3.86
N HIS A 179 0.84 0.96 -3.36
CA HIS A 179 -0.03 -0.17 -3.00
C HIS A 179 -0.87 -0.52 -4.22
N SER A 180 -0.65 -1.71 -4.77
CA SER A 180 -1.17 -2.12 -6.07
C SER A 180 -2.58 -2.74 -6.04
N GLY A 181 -3.36 -2.52 -4.99
CA GLY A 181 -4.65 -3.19 -4.79
C GLY A 181 -4.65 -4.19 -3.65
N ASP A 182 -5.79 -4.79 -3.38
CA ASP A 182 -6.03 -5.72 -2.27
C ASP A 182 -5.53 -5.17 -0.93
N THR A 183 -5.82 -3.89 -0.69
CA THR A 183 -5.53 -3.22 0.58
C THR A 183 -6.28 -3.85 1.75
N VAL A 184 -7.35 -4.60 1.45
CA VAL A 184 -8.15 -5.44 2.34
C VAL A 184 -8.73 -6.61 1.55
N TYR A 185 -9.15 -7.66 2.25
CA TYR A 185 -10.10 -8.65 1.73
C TYR A 185 -11.45 -8.49 2.42
N ALA A 186 -12.42 -7.98 1.68
CA ALA A 186 -13.78 -7.74 2.17
C ALA A 186 -14.70 -8.96 2.06
N ASP A 187 -14.27 -9.98 1.35
CA ASP A 187 -15.04 -11.12 0.88
C ASP A 187 -14.42 -12.47 1.27
N GLY A 188 -13.29 -12.43 2.00
CA GLY A 188 -12.61 -13.59 2.57
C GLY A 188 -12.75 -13.65 4.09
N PRO A 189 -13.82 -14.28 4.64
CA PRO A 189 -13.97 -14.48 6.08
C PRO A 189 -12.77 -15.23 6.67
N LEU A 190 -12.30 -14.77 7.83
CA LEU A 190 -11.29 -15.44 8.62
C LEU A 190 -11.93 -16.50 9.51
N THR A 191 -11.19 -17.58 9.76
CA THR A 191 -11.42 -18.47 10.91
C THR A 191 -10.45 -18.12 12.03
N GLU A 192 -10.82 -18.35 13.28
CA GLU A 192 -9.94 -18.05 14.43
C GLU A 192 -8.62 -18.81 14.35
N THR A 193 -8.65 -20.05 13.87
CA THR A 193 -7.45 -20.89 13.73
C THR A 193 -7.36 -21.56 12.37
N VAL A 194 -6.13 -21.70 11.89
CA VAL A 194 -5.78 -22.46 10.69
C VAL A 194 -4.59 -23.36 11.04
N THR A 195 -4.72 -24.68 10.81
CA THR A 195 -3.62 -25.63 11.02
C THR A 195 -2.82 -25.78 9.73
N LEU A 196 -1.52 -25.52 9.79
CA LEU A 196 -0.61 -25.64 8.65
C LEU A 196 -0.24 -27.11 8.40
N PRO A 197 0.24 -27.45 7.18
CA PRO A 197 0.65 -28.82 6.85
C PRO A 197 1.72 -29.42 7.77
N ASP A 198 2.55 -28.59 8.40
CA ASP A 198 3.60 -29.03 9.34
C ASP A 198 3.16 -29.04 10.82
N GLY A 199 1.86 -28.86 11.07
CA GLY A 199 1.26 -28.89 12.41
C GLY A 199 1.36 -27.59 13.20
N ARG A 200 2.03 -26.55 12.68
CA ARG A 200 1.92 -25.20 13.26
C ARG A 200 0.48 -24.69 13.17
N VAL A 201 0.08 -23.83 14.10
CA VAL A 201 -1.26 -23.21 14.10
C VAL A 201 -1.11 -21.72 13.98
N TRP A 202 -1.77 -21.16 12.96
CA TRP A 202 -1.97 -19.71 12.83
C TRP A 202 -3.23 -19.32 13.59
N ARG A 203 -3.16 -18.24 14.37
CA ARG A 203 -4.27 -17.76 15.20
C ARG A 203 -4.63 -16.34 14.80
N ASN A 204 -5.72 -16.19 14.07
CA ASN A 204 -6.22 -14.90 13.66
C ASN A 204 -6.84 -14.15 14.84
N GLU A 205 -6.46 -12.90 15.02
CA GLU A 205 -7.27 -11.93 15.74
C GLU A 205 -8.60 -11.81 14.99
N MET A 206 -9.73 -11.93 15.69
CA MET A 206 -11.06 -11.89 15.08
C MET A 206 -11.78 -10.56 15.33
N THR A 207 -12.57 -10.13 14.35
CA THR A 207 -13.60 -9.09 14.48
C THR A 207 -14.90 -9.59 13.86
N PRO A 208 -16.07 -9.03 14.24
CA PRO A 208 -17.34 -9.35 13.58
C PRO A 208 -17.26 -9.17 12.06
N GLU A 209 -16.60 -8.12 11.59
CA GLU A 209 -16.49 -7.79 10.18
C GLU A 209 -15.57 -8.76 9.43
N LYS A 210 -14.56 -9.35 10.08
CA LYS A 210 -13.73 -10.41 9.48
C LYS A 210 -14.34 -11.81 9.58
N ALA A 211 -15.47 -11.99 10.26
CA ALA A 211 -16.12 -13.30 10.39
C ALA A 211 -17.12 -13.61 9.25
N LYS A 212 -17.39 -12.66 8.36
CA LYS A 212 -18.27 -12.79 7.19
C LYS A 212 -17.83 -11.89 6.05
N VAL A 213 -18.45 -12.07 4.87
CA VAL A 213 -18.29 -11.15 3.74
C VAL A 213 -18.90 -9.78 4.07
N ALA A 214 -18.33 -8.69 3.55
CA ALA A 214 -18.84 -7.35 3.77
C ALA A 214 -19.97 -7.03 2.80
N GLU A 215 -21.08 -6.51 3.33
CA GLU A 215 -22.24 -6.12 2.52
C GLU A 215 -22.60 -4.67 2.77
N THR A 216 -22.59 -4.24 4.02
CA THR A 216 -22.91 -2.89 4.47
C THR A 216 -21.67 -2.01 4.49
N LEU A 217 -21.87 -0.69 4.43
CA LEU A 217 -20.77 0.27 4.53
C LEU A 217 -19.96 0.11 5.83
N THR A 218 -20.63 -0.20 6.95
CA THR A 218 -19.94 -0.47 8.23
C THR A 218 -19.04 -1.69 8.15
N GLU A 219 -19.52 -2.78 7.53
CA GLU A 219 -18.71 -3.98 7.36
C GLU A 219 -17.50 -3.72 6.46
N PHE A 220 -17.67 -2.98 5.35
CA PHE A 220 -16.54 -2.56 4.50
C PHE A 220 -15.52 -1.71 5.27
N ARG A 221 -15.97 -0.71 6.04
CA ARG A 221 -15.09 0.10 6.92
C ARG A 221 -14.33 -0.75 7.92
N GLY A 222 -14.97 -1.78 8.47
CA GLY A 222 -14.36 -2.73 9.41
C GLY A 222 -13.20 -3.53 8.80
N GLN A 223 -13.21 -3.78 7.48
CA GLN A 223 -12.10 -4.47 6.79
C GLN A 223 -10.83 -3.63 6.84
N PHE A 224 -10.93 -2.32 6.56
CA PHE A 224 -9.80 -1.40 6.63
C PHE A 224 -9.37 -1.17 8.08
N ALA A 225 -10.33 -1.03 9.00
CA ALA A 225 -10.06 -0.89 10.42
C ALA A 225 -9.26 -2.06 10.98
N TYR A 226 -9.58 -3.30 10.57
CA TYR A 226 -8.90 -4.51 10.99
C TYR A 226 -7.39 -4.46 10.71
N ASN A 227 -7.00 -4.11 9.48
CA ASN A 227 -5.60 -4.09 9.08
C ASN A 227 -4.80 -3.10 9.95
N LEU A 228 -5.37 -1.94 10.27
CA LEU A 228 -4.74 -0.92 11.12
C LEU A 228 -4.72 -1.27 12.63
N ARG A 229 -5.14 -2.48 13.02
CA ARG A 229 -4.84 -3.01 14.36
C ARG A 229 -3.41 -3.53 14.44
N ASP A 230 -2.78 -3.88 13.32
CA ASP A 230 -1.38 -4.36 13.29
C ASP A 230 -0.37 -3.24 13.56
N ASP A 231 0.64 -3.53 14.37
CA ASP A 231 1.65 -2.54 14.76
C ASP A 231 2.67 -2.26 13.65
N ASN A 232 3.02 -3.28 12.85
CA ASN A 232 3.96 -3.13 11.74
C ASN A 232 3.34 -2.28 10.63
N LEU A 233 2.08 -2.56 10.27
CA LEU A 233 1.37 -1.76 9.27
C LEU A 233 1.21 -0.30 9.73
N ARG A 234 0.80 -0.06 10.98
CA ARG A 234 0.71 1.32 11.50
C ARG A 234 2.06 2.05 11.49
N ARG A 235 3.15 1.34 11.83
CA ARG A 235 4.51 1.90 11.77
C ARG A 235 4.88 2.29 10.33
N PHE A 236 4.63 1.41 9.37
CA PHE A 236 4.92 1.66 7.96
C PHE A 236 4.09 2.83 7.42
N ALA A 237 2.78 2.80 7.63
CA ALA A 237 1.87 3.84 7.18
C ALA A 237 2.21 5.23 7.75
N ALA A 238 2.73 5.29 8.98
CA ALA A 238 3.17 6.53 9.61
C ALA A 238 4.55 7.03 9.15
N SER A 239 5.35 6.22 8.45
CA SER A 239 6.75 6.55 8.11
C SER A 239 7.02 6.75 6.61
N VAL A 240 6.09 6.32 5.75
CA VAL A 240 6.24 6.33 4.29
C VAL A 240 5.03 6.99 3.64
N GLY A 241 5.27 7.82 2.62
CA GLY A 241 4.19 8.36 1.79
C GLY A 241 3.66 7.30 0.82
N GLN A 242 2.34 7.15 0.73
CA GLN A 242 1.71 6.11 -0.07
C GLN A 242 0.97 6.65 -1.29
N ILE A 243 1.04 5.95 -2.41
CA ILE A 243 0.11 6.05 -3.54
C ILE A 243 -0.67 4.75 -3.53
N VAL A 244 -1.96 4.85 -3.22
CA VAL A 244 -2.84 3.68 -3.10
C VAL A 244 -3.75 3.61 -4.32
N GLN A 245 -3.86 2.41 -4.87
CA GLN A 245 -4.89 1.98 -5.83
C GLN A 245 -5.68 0.81 -5.21
N TRP A 246 -6.82 0.49 -5.80
CA TRP A 246 -7.65 -0.67 -5.42
C TRP A 246 -7.56 -1.78 -6.46
N ASP A 247 -8.07 -2.96 -6.11
CA ASP A 247 -8.35 -4.07 -7.00
C ASP A 247 -9.75 -4.66 -6.65
N ASP A 248 -9.95 -5.97 -6.74
CA ASP A 248 -11.24 -6.61 -6.50
C ASP A 248 -11.59 -6.72 -5.03
N HIS A 249 -10.64 -7.10 -4.18
CA HIS A 249 -10.93 -7.51 -2.81
C HIS A 249 -11.31 -6.36 -1.86
N GLU A 250 -11.20 -5.10 -2.30
CA GLU A 250 -11.92 -3.97 -1.70
C GLU A 250 -13.45 -4.10 -1.78
N VAL A 251 -13.95 -4.97 -2.66
CA VAL A 251 -15.36 -5.23 -2.93
C VAL A 251 -15.68 -6.73 -2.78
N THR A 252 -15.27 -7.55 -3.75
CA THR A 252 -15.41 -9.01 -3.78
C THR A 252 -14.57 -9.58 -4.92
N ASN A 253 -13.98 -10.76 -4.72
CA ASN A 253 -13.12 -11.45 -5.69
C ASN A 253 -13.67 -11.41 -7.12
N ASN A 254 -12.80 -11.10 -8.08
CA ASN A 254 -13.01 -11.11 -9.53
C ASN A 254 -14.14 -10.20 -10.05
N TRP A 255 -14.61 -9.23 -9.26
CA TRP A 255 -15.83 -8.52 -9.62
C TRP A 255 -15.70 -7.67 -10.89
N TYR A 256 -16.84 -7.49 -11.56
CA TYR A 256 -16.99 -6.57 -12.70
C TYR A 256 -18.31 -5.77 -12.65
N PRO A 257 -18.40 -4.61 -13.32
CA PRO A 257 -19.62 -3.79 -13.33
C PRO A 257 -20.85 -4.55 -13.85
N GLY A 258 -21.98 -4.43 -13.14
CA GLY A 258 -23.24 -5.08 -13.49
C GLY A 258 -23.35 -6.57 -13.12
N GLU A 259 -22.34 -7.14 -12.46
CA GLU A 259 -22.38 -8.52 -12.00
C GLU A 259 -23.48 -8.77 -10.94
N ILE A 260 -24.10 -9.94 -11.03
CA ILE A 260 -24.98 -10.50 -10.01
C ILE A 260 -24.31 -11.77 -9.46
N LEU A 261 -24.00 -11.77 -8.17
CA LEU A 261 -23.37 -12.91 -7.51
C LEU A 261 -24.30 -14.12 -7.51
N THR A 262 -23.79 -15.26 -7.98
CA THR A 262 -24.52 -16.54 -8.06
C THR A 262 -23.66 -17.70 -7.53
N GLY A 263 -24.21 -18.91 -7.51
CA GLY A 263 -23.52 -20.12 -7.02
C GLY A 263 -23.07 -20.01 -5.56
N GLU A 264 -22.04 -20.77 -5.20
CA GLU A 264 -21.49 -20.83 -3.84
C GLU A 264 -21.01 -19.47 -3.33
N VAL A 265 -20.42 -18.64 -4.22
CA VAL A 265 -20.04 -17.27 -3.88
C VAL A 265 -21.28 -16.49 -3.46
N GLY A 266 -22.32 -16.48 -4.30
CA GLY A 266 -23.56 -15.75 -4.05
C GLY A 266 -24.41 -16.28 -2.89
N GLU A 267 -24.18 -17.51 -2.41
CA GLU A 267 -24.82 -18.04 -1.20
C GLU A 267 -24.31 -17.38 0.08
N ARG A 268 -23.10 -16.79 0.05
CA ARG A 268 -22.53 -16.04 1.18
C ARG A 268 -23.13 -14.64 1.33
N TYR A 269 -23.83 -14.15 0.32
CA TYR A 269 -24.34 -12.79 0.23
C TYR A 269 -25.86 -12.73 0.24
N THR A 270 -26.40 -11.76 0.98
CA THR A 270 -27.79 -11.34 0.89
C THR A 270 -27.96 -10.30 -0.22
N GLU A 271 -27.09 -9.28 -0.29
CA GLU A 271 -27.03 -8.36 -1.43
C GLU A 271 -26.13 -8.93 -2.53
N LYS A 272 -26.74 -9.27 -3.67
CA LYS A 272 -26.04 -9.94 -4.78
C LYS A 272 -25.61 -9.01 -5.90
N ARG A 273 -26.07 -7.75 -5.91
CA ARG A 273 -25.71 -6.79 -6.96
C ARG A 273 -24.36 -6.18 -6.63
N VAL A 274 -23.36 -6.50 -7.43
CA VAL A 274 -21.99 -6.03 -7.23
C VAL A 274 -21.90 -4.52 -7.30
N ASP A 275 -22.67 -3.83 -8.15
CA ASP A 275 -22.66 -2.36 -8.20
C ASP A 275 -22.99 -1.70 -6.85
N VAL A 276 -23.84 -2.34 -6.04
CA VAL A 276 -24.18 -1.85 -4.68
C VAL A 276 -23.03 -2.07 -3.72
N LEU A 277 -22.41 -3.25 -3.77
CA LEU A 277 -21.24 -3.58 -2.96
C LEU A 277 -20.07 -2.68 -3.33
N ALA A 278 -19.78 -2.50 -4.62
CA ALA A 278 -18.71 -1.67 -5.15
C ALA A 278 -18.88 -0.20 -4.74
N ALA A 279 -20.10 0.34 -4.75
CA ALA A 279 -20.34 1.69 -4.25
C ALA A 279 -20.01 1.86 -2.75
N ARG A 280 -20.26 0.82 -1.94
CA ARG A 280 -19.96 0.82 -0.50
C ARG A 280 -18.47 0.60 -0.24
N GLY A 281 -17.85 -0.37 -0.91
CA GLY A 281 -16.41 -0.63 -0.88
C GLY A 281 -15.61 0.59 -1.33
N SER A 282 -15.99 1.22 -2.44
CA SER A 282 -15.36 2.46 -2.92
C SER A 282 -15.44 3.60 -1.90
N ARG A 283 -16.59 3.77 -1.23
CA ARG A 283 -16.70 4.79 -0.17
C ARG A 283 -15.78 4.48 1.00
N ALA A 284 -15.76 3.24 1.47
CA ALA A 284 -14.87 2.83 2.56
C ALA A 284 -13.39 3.02 2.20
N PHE A 285 -12.98 2.60 0.99
CA PHE A 285 -11.64 2.81 0.45
C PHE A 285 -11.23 4.27 0.50
N HIS A 286 -12.07 5.18 -0.02
CA HIS A 286 -11.75 6.61 -0.01
C HIS A 286 -11.77 7.22 1.39
N GLU A 287 -12.55 6.72 2.33
CA GLU A 287 -12.53 7.18 3.73
C GLU A 287 -11.28 6.72 4.47
N TRP A 288 -10.85 5.47 4.25
CA TRP A 288 -9.83 4.80 5.05
C TRP A 288 -8.42 4.80 4.46
N GLN A 289 -8.26 5.12 3.18
CA GLN A 289 -6.94 5.27 2.54
C GLN A 289 -6.53 6.74 2.40
N PRO A 290 -5.22 7.07 2.44
CA PRO A 290 -4.72 8.44 2.29
C PRO A 290 -4.73 8.91 0.82
N VAL A 291 -5.89 8.79 0.17
CA VAL A 291 -6.16 9.17 -1.23
C VAL A 291 -7.04 10.43 -1.27
N ASP A 292 -6.72 11.36 -2.17
CA ASP A 292 -7.49 12.56 -2.46
C ASP A 292 -8.23 12.38 -3.80
N PRO A 293 -9.54 12.07 -3.79
CA PRO A 293 -10.32 11.78 -4.99
C PRO A 293 -10.25 12.90 -6.03
N ARG A 294 -10.11 14.15 -5.59
CA ARG A 294 -10.02 15.33 -6.48
C ARG A 294 -8.78 15.32 -7.38
N THR A 295 -7.84 14.42 -7.10
CA THR A 295 -6.62 14.27 -7.88
C THR A 295 -6.68 13.14 -8.91
N ALA A 296 -7.73 12.32 -8.84
CA ALA A 296 -8.10 11.38 -9.88
C ALA A 296 -8.78 12.08 -11.04
N VAL A 297 -8.69 11.50 -12.23
CA VAL A 297 -9.23 12.10 -13.47
C VAL A 297 -10.75 12.24 -13.39
N ASP A 298 -11.42 11.27 -12.78
CA ASP A 298 -12.89 11.23 -12.66
C ASP A 298 -13.38 11.09 -11.22
N GLY A 299 -12.51 11.34 -10.23
CA GLY A 299 -12.85 11.24 -8.82
C GLY A 299 -12.79 9.84 -8.23
N ARG A 300 -12.34 8.84 -9.00
CA ARG A 300 -12.11 7.47 -8.53
C ARG A 300 -10.62 7.23 -8.27
N VAL A 301 -9.96 6.36 -9.04
CA VAL A 301 -8.60 5.89 -8.71
C VAL A 301 -7.55 6.38 -9.70
N TYR A 302 -7.75 6.21 -11.01
CA TYR A 302 -6.68 6.41 -11.98
C TYR A 302 -6.24 7.88 -12.09
N ARG A 303 -4.92 8.08 -12.06
CA ARG A 303 -4.29 9.40 -11.97
C ARG A 303 -2.81 9.36 -12.31
N ARG A 304 -2.23 10.53 -12.54
CA ARG A 304 -0.77 10.70 -12.62
C ARG A 304 -0.23 11.41 -11.38
N VAL A 305 0.93 10.96 -10.91
CA VAL A 305 1.59 11.50 -9.72
C VAL A 305 3.06 11.78 -10.05
N PRO A 306 3.44 13.06 -10.29
CA PRO A 306 4.83 13.42 -10.51
C PRO A 306 5.61 13.34 -9.19
N PHE A 307 6.75 12.67 -9.21
CA PHE A 307 7.63 12.48 -8.05
C PHE A 307 9.08 12.82 -8.41
N GLY A 308 9.29 14.10 -8.69
CA GLY A 308 10.59 14.68 -9.02
C GLY A 308 10.83 14.72 -10.53
N PRO A 309 12.05 15.06 -10.97
CA PRO A 309 12.38 15.14 -12.39
C PRO A 309 12.51 13.77 -13.06
N HIS A 310 12.75 12.72 -12.28
CA HIS A 310 13.08 11.40 -12.81
C HIS A 310 11.94 10.40 -12.74
N VAL A 311 10.90 10.62 -11.92
CA VAL A 311 9.80 9.67 -11.76
C VAL A 311 8.45 10.36 -11.93
N GLU A 312 7.57 9.73 -12.71
CA GLU A 312 6.14 9.97 -12.69
C GLU A 312 5.43 8.62 -12.64
N VAL A 313 4.47 8.48 -11.73
CA VAL A 313 3.66 7.28 -11.54
C VAL A 313 2.31 7.46 -12.23
N PHE A 314 1.89 6.45 -12.99
CA PHE A 314 0.61 6.36 -13.69
C PHE A 314 -0.20 5.26 -13.04
N VAL A 315 -1.12 5.66 -12.17
CA VAL A 315 -1.98 4.75 -11.41
C VAL A 315 -3.18 4.39 -12.28
N LEU A 316 -3.44 3.09 -12.44
CA LEU A 316 -4.58 2.56 -13.17
C LEU A 316 -5.75 2.22 -12.23
N ASP A 317 -6.82 1.79 -12.87
CA ASP A 317 -8.06 1.26 -12.31
C ASP A 317 -8.54 0.25 -13.35
N MET A 318 -8.31 -1.03 -13.09
CA MET A 318 -8.68 -2.11 -14.02
C MET A 318 -9.95 -2.85 -13.57
N ARG A 319 -10.69 -2.28 -12.61
CA ARG A 319 -11.96 -2.81 -12.09
C ARG A 319 -13.16 -2.06 -12.61
N THR A 320 -13.13 -0.73 -12.57
CA THR A 320 -14.35 0.06 -12.75
C THR A 320 -14.90 0.04 -14.18
N TYR A 321 -14.03 -0.15 -15.18
CA TYR A 321 -14.37 0.05 -16.59
C TYR A 321 -14.28 -1.23 -17.43
N ARG A 322 -13.97 -2.35 -16.77
CA ARG A 322 -13.78 -3.64 -17.43
C ARG A 322 -15.09 -4.23 -17.93
N SER A 323 -14.97 -5.11 -18.91
CA SER A 323 -16.05 -6.00 -19.34
C SER A 323 -16.18 -7.20 -18.40
N ALA A 324 -17.35 -7.85 -18.44
CA ALA A 324 -17.62 -9.07 -17.69
C ALA A 324 -16.57 -10.16 -17.91
N ASN A 325 -16.35 -10.99 -16.88
CA ASN A 325 -15.50 -12.17 -17.01
C ASN A 325 -16.13 -13.18 -17.94
N SER A 326 -15.35 -13.58 -18.94
CA SER A 326 -15.78 -14.44 -20.02
C SER A 326 -14.57 -15.20 -20.55
N ALA A 327 -14.74 -15.99 -21.62
CA ALA A 327 -13.61 -16.56 -22.34
C ALA A 327 -12.60 -15.51 -22.85
N ASN A 328 -12.94 -14.21 -22.81
CA ASN A 328 -12.06 -13.09 -23.12
C ASN A 328 -11.48 -13.14 -24.54
N THR A 329 -12.32 -13.58 -25.49
CA THR A 329 -11.99 -13.65 -26.93
C THR A 329 -12.90 -12.76 -27.77
N GLY A 330 -13.90 -12.10 -27.16
CA GLY A 330 -14.91 -11.30 -27.82
C GLY A 330 -14.37 -9.98 -28.35
N ARG A 331 -15.05 -9.44 -29.37
CA ARG A 331 -14.74 -8.10 -29.88
C ARG A 331 -15.24 -7.05 -28.92
N GLY A 332 -14.39 -6.09 -28.59
CA GLY A 332 -14.80 -4.92 -27.81
C GLY A 332 -14.71 -5.12 -26.30
N GLU A 333 -14.19 -6.24 -25.81
CA GLU A 333 -13.91 -6.42 -24.38
C GLU A 333 -12.83 -5.43 -23.91
N ARG A 334 -12.95 -5.00 -22.66
CA ARG A 334 -12.16 -3.91 -22.07
C ARG A 334 -11.69 -4.30 -20.68
N ILE A 335 -10.55 -3.75 -20.30
CA ILE A 335 -9.99 -3.83 -18.94
C ILE A 335 -9.78 -2.42 -18.36
N LEU A 336 -9.33 -1.46 -19.16
CA LEU A 336 -9.21 -0.04 -18.80
C LEU A 336 -10.44 0.77 -19.23
N GLY A 337 -11.11 0.34 -20.28
CA GLY A 337 -12.11 1.15 -20.96
C GLY A 337 -11.46 2.25 -21.82
N GLU A 338 -12.19 2.70 -22.84
CA GLU A 338 -11.62 3.51 -23.92
C GLU A 338 -11.04 4.85 -23.43
N ALA A 339 -11.71 5.50 -22.46
CA ALA A 339 -11.28 6.78 -21.93
C ALA A 339 -9.94 6.68 -21.20
N GLN A 340 -9.77 5.69 -20.33
CA GLN A 340 -8.55 5.49 -19.57
C GLN A 340 -7.42 4.93 -20.44
N ALA A 341 -7.70 4.03 -21.39
CA ALA A 341 -6.71 3.54 -22.34
C ALA A 341 -6.12 4.69 -23.18
N ARG A 342 -6.97 5.60 -23.67
CA ARG A 342 -6.52 6.80 -24.40
C ARG A 342 -5.75 7.75 -23.49
N TRP A 343 -6.29 8.01 -22.29
CA TRP A 343 -5.65 8.84 -21.28
C TRP A 343 -4.25 8.34 -20.94
N LEU A 344 -4.04 7.03 -20.78
CA LEU A 344 -2.74 6.45 -20.44
C LEU A 344 -1.70 6.78 -21.52
N VAL A 345 -2.03 6.58 -22.80
CA VAL A 345 -1.15 6.92 -23.92
C VAL A 345 -0.87 8.44 -23.98
N ASP A 346 -1.89 9.27 -23.76
CA ASP A 346 -1.76 10.74 -23.75
C ASP A 346 -0.89 11.22 -22.58
N ALA A 347 -1.12 10.71 -21.38
CA ALA A 347 -0.42 11.06 -20.17
C ALA A 347 1.06 10.65 -20.26
N LEU A 348 1.34 9.41 -20.67
CA LEU A 348 2.69 8.90 -20.88
C LEU A 348 3.47 9.73 -21.92
N ALA A 349 2.82 10.10 -23.03
CA ALA A 349 3.44 10.90 -24.08
C ALA A 349 3.71 12.36 -23.67
N SER A 350 2.91 12.91 -22.76
CA SER A 350 3.09 14.27 -22.25
C SER A 350 4.10 14.38 -21.09
N SER A 351 4.46 13.25 -20.49
CA SER A 351 5.36 13.19 -19.34
C SER A 351 6.80 13.54 -19.72
N ARG A 352 7.43 14.35 -18.85
CA ARG A 352 8.85 14.73 -18.95
C ARG A 352 9.74 13.95 -17.98
N ALA A 353 9.17 13.05 -17.19
CA ALA A 353 9.94 12.22 -16.27
C ALA A 353 10.82 11.24 -17.03
N THR A 354 12.02 10.98 -16.48
CA THR A 354 12.95 10.01 -17.06
C THR A 354 12.36 8.61 -17.09
N TRP A 355 11.80 8.16 -15.97
CA TRP A 355 11.13 6.88 -15.78
C TRP A 355 9.62 7.10 -15.59
N LYS A 356 8.83 6.31 -16.31
CA LYS A 356 7.36 6.31 -16.26
C LYS A 356 6.93 4.97 -15.67
N ILE A 357 6.49 4.98 -14.42
CA ILE A 357 6.11 3.77 -13.69
C ILE A 357 4.60 3.63 -13.83
N VAL A 358 4.13 2.59 -14.52
CA VAL A 358 2.72 2.26 -14.60
C VAL A 358 2.39 1.31 -13.46
N ALA A 359 1.63 1.81 -12.48
CA ALA A 359 1.10 1.01 -11.39
C ALA A 359 -0.23 0.41 -11.85
N SER A 360 -0.24 -0.91 -11.96
CA SER A 360 -1.32 -1.71 -12.54
C SER A 360 -1.79 -2.70 -11.48
N ASP A 361 -3.10 -2.82 -11.28
CA ASP A 361 -3.65 -3.71 -10.25
C ASP A 361 -3.45 -5.18 -10.63
N MET A 362 -3.77 -5.54 -11.87
CA MET A 362 -3.52 -6.87 -12.43
C MET A 362 -2.33 -6.92 -13.40
N PRO A 363 -1.74 -8.11 -13.63
CA PRO A 363 -0.72 -8.34 -14.65
C PRO A 363 -1.25 -8.32 -16.09
N ILE A 364 -0.36 -8.04 -17.04
CA ILE A 364 -0.64 -7.95 -18.49
C ILE A 364 -0.66 -9.32 -19.16
N GLY A 365 0.38 -10.12 -18.95
CA GLY A 365 0.62 -11.35 -19.70
C GLY A 365 0.47 -12.63 -18.90
N VAL A 366 -0.14 -12.55 -17.71
CA VAL A 366 -0.31 -13.70 -16.82
C VAL A 366 -1.75 -14.19 -16.90
N LEU A 367 -1.91 -15.51 -17.04
CA LEU A 367 -3.22 -16.15 -17.01
C LEU A 367 -3.78 -16.15 -15.59
N VAL A 368 -4.92 -15.51 -15.38
CA VAL A 368 -5.63 -15.46 -14.09
C VAL A 368 -7.04 -16.02 -14.31
N PRO A 369 -7.28 -17.30 -13.98
CA PRO A 369 -8.58 -17.94 -14.19
C PRO A 369 -9.68 -17.37 -13.29
N ASP A 370 -10.90 -17.31 -13.81
CA ASP A 370 -12.13 -17.09 -13.05
C ASP A 370 -13.08 -18.28 -13.31
N GLY A 371 -12.98 -19.30 -12.46
CA GLY A 371 -13.59 -20.60 -12.72
C GLY A 371 -12.93 -21.34 -13.90
N ASP A 372 -13.68 -22.23 -14.54
CA ASP A 372 -13.12 -23.18 -15.52
C ASP A 372 -12.90 -22.59 -16.92
N THR A 373 -13.69 -21.57 -17.29
CA THR A 373 -13.77 -21.09 -18.68
C THR A 373 -13.63 -19.58 -18.86
N ALA A 374 -13.60 -18.83 -17.76
CA ALA A 374 -13.49 -17.38 -17.82
C ALA A 374 -12.13 -16.89 -17.32
N TRP A 375 -11.78 -15.69 -17.74
CA TRP A 375 -10.53 -15.04 -17.40
C TRP A 375 -10.79 -13.74 -16.65
N GLU A 376 -9.99 -13.56 -15.61
CA GLU A 376 -9.98 -12.40 -14.75
C GLU A 376 -9.10 -11.29 -15.35
N ALA A 377 -7.84 -11.57 -15.67
CA ALA A 377 -6.92 -10.54 -16.11
C ALA A 377 -7.05 -10.19 -17.62
N VAL A 378 -6.00 -9.55 -18.14
CA VAL A 378 -5.88 -9.15 -19.56
C VAL A 378 -5.79 -10.37 -20.48
N ALA A 379 -4.97 -11.35 -20.10
CA ALA A 379 -4.67 -12.52 -20.90
C ALA A 379 -5.85 -13.51 -20.97
N ASN A 380 -5.90 -14.32 -22.04
CA ASN A 380 -7.01 -15.24 -22.30
C ASN A 380 -6.55 -16.67 -22.69
N GLY A 381 -5.26 -16.93 -22.76
CA GLY A 381 -4.70 -18.25 -23.03
C GLY A 381 -4.90 -18.71 -24.47
N VAL A 382 -5.25 -17.81 -25.39
CA VAL A 382 -5.42 -18.11 -26.82
C VAL A 382 -4.20 -17.65 -27.59
N PRO A 383 -3.29 -18.55 -28.00
CA PRO A 383 -2.10 -18.14 -28.73
C PRO A 383 -2.45 -17.49 -30.07
N GLY A 384 -1.89 -16.32 -30.34
CA GLY A 384 -2.04 -15.67 -31.63
C GLY A 384 -2.16 -14.15 -31.55
N PRO A 385 -2.77 -13.51 -32.57
CA PRO A 385 -3.05 -12.08 -32.53
C PRO A 385 -3.92 -11.72 -31.31
N PRO A 386 -3.75 -10.51 -30.74
CA PRO A 386 -4.50 -10.10 -29.54
C PRO A 386 -6.00 -10.22 -29.75
N SER A 387 -6.70 -10.76 -28.76
CA SER A 387 -8.17 -10.85 -28.75
C SER A 387 -8.73 -10.41 -27.40
N GLY A 388 -10.06 -10.25 -27.27
CA GLY A 388 -10.67 -9.77 -26.04
C GLY A 388 -10.04 -8.48 -25.50
N ARG A 389 -9.70 -8.49 -24.21
CA ARG A 389 -9.05 -7.40 -23.46
C ARG A 389 -7.61 -7.15 -23.92
N GLU A 390 -6.90 -8.17 -24.43
CA GLU A 390 -5.54 -7.99 -24.98
C GLU A 390 -5.54 -7.01 -26.15
N SER A 391 -6.63 -6.92 -26.91
CA SER A 391 -6.75 -5.94 -28.00
C SER A 391 -6.66 -4.50 -27.52
N GLU A 392 -7.19 -4.19 -26.33
CA GLU A 392 -7.08 -2.86 -25.73
C GLU A 392 -5.64 -2.56 -25.32
N ILE A 393 -4.97 -3.52 -24.66
CA ILE A 393 -3.57 -3.37 -24.26
C ILE A 393 -2.63 -3.30 -25.47
N ALA A 394 -2.87 -4.08 -26.53
CA ALA A 394 -2.16 -3.96 -27.80
C ALA A 394 -2.28 -2.54 -28.37
N GLY A 395 -3.48 -1.93 -28.29
CA GLY A 395 -3.71 -0.54 -28.68
C GLY A 395 -2.91 0.46 -27.84
N VAL A 396 -2.81 0.26 -26.53
CA VAL A 396 -2.00 1.07 -25.61
C VAL A 396 -0.52 0.96 -25.95
N LEU A 397 0.02 -0.26 -26.03
CA LEU A 397 1.42 -0.53 -26.33
C LEU A 397 1.85 0.05 -27.69
N ALA A 398 0.98 -0.10 -28.70
CA ALA A 398 1.20 0.49 -30.01
C ALA A 398 1.12 2.03 -29.99
N GLY A 399 0.24 2.59 -29.16
CA GLY A 399 0.14 4.03 -28.93
C GLY A 399 1.42 4.60 -28.30
N ILE A 400 1.96 3.93 -27.28
CA ILE A 400 3.23 4.25 -26.60
C ILE A 400 4.37 4.23 -27.63
N ARG A 401 4.49 3.17 -28.43
CA ARG A 401 5.50 3.04 -29.49
C ARG A 401 5.40 4.14 -30.53
N ARG A 402 4.22 4.37 -31.11
CA ARG A 402 4.01 5.39 -32.16
C ARG A 402 4.37 6.79 -31.69
N ARG A 403 4.13 7.09 -30.41
CA ARG A 403 4.50 8.36 -29.77
C ARG A 403 5.92 8.40 -29.23
N ARG A 404 6.71 7.33 -29.44
CA ARG A 404 8.11 7.19 -29.03
C ARG A 404 8.30 7.43 -27.54
N VAL A 405 7.35 6.98 -26.72
CA VAL A 405 7.47 7.05 -25.27
C VAL A 405 8.53 6.05 -24.82
N ARG A 406 9.52 6.53 -24.05
CA ARG A 406 10.63 5.71 -23.54
C ARG A 406 10.53 5.51 -22.03
N ASN A 407 11.25 4.49 -21.55
CA ASN A 407 11.49 4.18 -20.13
C ASN A 407 10.18 3.94 -19.35
N VAL A 408 9.28 3.16 -19.96
CA VAL A 408 8.04 2.71 -19.34
C VAL A 408 8.30 1.38 -18.63
N VAL A 409 7.94 1.28 -17.37
CA VAL A 409 8.04 0.07 -16.55
C VAL A 409 6.69 -0.18 -15.90
N TRP A 410 6.25 -1.43 -15.90
CA TRP A 410 5.00 -1.86 -15.27
C TRP A 410 5.29 -2.54 -13.94
N VAL A 411 4.52 -2.20 -12.92
CA VAL A 411 4.56 -2.86 -11.61
C VAL A 411 3.16 -3.34 -11.24
N THR A 412 3.05 -4.59 -10.83
CA THR A 412 1.77 -5.32 -10.64
C THR A 412 1.77 -6.16 -9.36
N ALA A 413 0.59 -6.58 -8.90
CA ALA A 413 0.36 -7.49 -7.78
C ALA A 413 -0.65 -8.60 -8.19
N ASP A 414 -1.71 -8.85 -7.41
CA ASP A 414 -2.85 -9.76 -7.67
C ASP A 414 -2.53 -11.26 -7.63
N VAL A 415 -1.43 -11.71 -8.23
CA VAL A 415 -1.19 -13.16 -8.42
C VAL A 415 -0.47 -13.87 -7.27
N HIS A 416 -0.12 -13.13 -6.21
CA HIS A 416 0.46 -13.64 -4.95
C HIS A 416 1.77 -14.45 -5.10
N TYR A 417 2.64 -13.98 -5.97
CA TYR A 417 4.05 -14.34 -6.01
C TYR A 417 4.87 -13.16 -6.55
N THR A 418 6.19 -13.29 -6.55
CA THR A 418 7.06 -12.29 -7.18
C THR A 418 7.74 -12.81 -8.43
N ALA A 419 7.79 -11.97 -9.47
CA ALA A 419 8.33 -12.33 -10.77
C ALA A 419 8.87 -11.12 -11.54
N ALA A 420 9.79 -11.40 -12.47
CA ALA A 420 10.27 -10.46 -13.46
C ALA A 420 9.95 -11.01 -14.85
N HIS A 421 9.09 -10.30 -15.58
CA HIS A 421 8.69 -10.66 -16.94
C HIS A 421 9.24 -9.63 -17.94
N HIS A 422 9.95 -10.12 -18.95
CA HIS A 422 10.41 -9.30 -20.06
C HIS A 422 9.60 -9.62 -21.32
N TYR A 423 8.99 -8.60 -21.90
CA TYR A 423 8.15 -8.69 -23.10
C TYR A 423 8.90 -8.12 -24.29
N ALA A 424 8.90 -8.83 -25.42
CA ALA A 424 9.57 -8.32 -26.61
C ALA A 424 8.92 -8.79 -27.92
N PRO A 425 8.81 -7.91 -28.93
CA PRO A 425 8.17 -8.22 -30.21
C PRO A 425 8.75 -9.43 -30.94
N GLU A 426 10.04 -9.69 -30.83
CA GLU A 426 10.70 -10.81 -31.51
C GLU A 426 10.26 -12.19 -30.99
N ARG A 427 9.58 -12.25 -29.83
CA ARG A 427 8.99 -13.47 -29.26
C ARG A 427 7.45 -13.48 -29.33
N ALA A 428 6.84 -12.41 -29.79
CA ALA A 428 5.43 -12.14 -29.65
C ALA A 428 4.65 -12.42 -30.93
N ALA A 429 3.36 -12.76 -30.79
CA ALA A 429 2.46 -12.86 -31.93
C ALA A 429 2.01 -11.47 -32.42
N PHE A 430 1.81 -10.52 -31.50
CA PHE A 430 1.67 -9.10 -31.81
C PHE A 430 3.04 -8.43 -31.81
N THR A 431 3.38 -7.57 -32.77
CA THR A 431 4.73 -6.98 -32.85
C THR A 431 4.76 -5.45 -32.87
N ASP A 432 3.61 -4.79 -32.80
CA ASP A 432 3.53 -3.32 -32.80
C ASP A 432 3.72 -2.71 -31.40
N PHE A 433 4.84 -3.02 -30.75
CA PHE A 433 5.24 -2.42 -29.47
C PHE A 433 6.77 -2.35 -29.33
N ASP A 434 7.29 -1.59 -28.36
CA ASP A 434 8.71 -1.61 -27.98
C ASP A 434 8.91 -2.55 -26.78
N PRO A 435 10.03 -3.28 -26.64
CA PRO A 435 10.28 -4.15 -25.48
C PRO A 435 10.10 -3.43 -24.15
N PHE A 436 9.52 -4.13 -23.16
CA PHE A 436 9.26 -3.57 -21.84
C PHE A 436 9.36 -4.62 -20.73
N TRP A 437 9.43 -4.13 -19.50
CA TRP A 437 9.45 -4.94 -18.28
C TRP A 437 8.17 -4.77 -17.49
N GLU A 438 7.69 -5.89 -16.97
CA GLU A 438 6.69 -5.98 -15.90
C GLU A 438 7.35 -6.66 -14.70
N PHE A 439 7.19 -6.07 -13.53
CA PHE A 439 7.65 -6.64 -12.27
C PHE A 439 6.45 -6.89 -11.36
N VAL A 440 6.25 -8.16 -11.04
CA VAL A 440 5.15 -8.62 -10.19
C VAL A 440 5.65 -8.76 -8.76
N SER A 441 4.92 -8.24 -7.79
CA SER A 441 5.23 -8.48 -6.39
C SER A 441 3.99 -8.51 -5.51
N GLY A 442 3.91 -9.59 -4.75
CA GLY A 442 2.90 -9.87 -3.73
C GLY A 442 3.08 -11.32 -3.26
N PRO A 443 2.32 -11.77 -2.26
CA PRO A 443 1.45 -10.96 -1.43
C PRO A 443 2.23 -10.31 -0.27
N LEU A 444 1.66 -9.25 0.32
CA LEU A 444 2.19 -8.65 1.55
C LEU A 444 1.84 -9.47 2.78
N HIS A 445 0.56 -9.85 2.91
CA HIS A 445 0.08 -10.64 4.04
C HIS A 445 -1.16 -11.46 3.66
N ALA A 446 -1.12 -12.10 2.50
CA ALA A 446 -2.18 -12.95 1.98
C ALA A 446 -1.64 -14.35 1.64
N GLY A 447 -2.50 -15.27 1.24
CA GLY A 447 -2.08 -16.64 0.95
C GLY A 447 -1.30 -16.67 -0.35
N ALA A 448 -0.05 -17.13 -0.35
CA ALA A 448 0.76 -17.14 -1.57
C ALA A 448 0.34 -18.25 -2.56
N PHE A 449 0.49 -17.98 -3.86
CA PHE A 449 0.02 -18.81 -4.98
C PHE A 449 1.03 -18.86 -6.13
N GLY A 450 0.72 -19.66 -7.16
CA GLY A 450 1.41 -19.65 -8.44
C GLY A 450 2.69 -20.49 -8.50
N PRO A 451 3.53 -20.29 -9.54
CA PRO A 451 3.32 -19.32 -10.61
C PRO A 451 2.23 -19.74 -11.59
N ASN A 452 1.52 -18.74 -12.11
CA ASN A 452 0.56 -18.96 -13.19
C ASN A 452 1.27 -18.98 -14.55
N GLU A 453 0.62 -19.54 -15.56
CA GLU A 453 1.14 -19.61 -16.92
C GLU A 453 1.13 -18.23 -17.60
N LEU A 454 2.06 -18.05 -18.55
CA LEU A 454 2.21 -16.81 -19.32
C LEU A 454 1.55 -16.96 -20.69
N ASP A 455 0.88 -15.89 -21.12
CA ASP A 455 0.23 -15.80 -22.43
C ASP A 455 1.22 -15.35 -23.51
N PRO A 456 1.33 -16.08 -24.64
CA PRO A 456 2.32 -15.79 -25.68
C PRO A 456 2.01 -14.53 -26.53
N THR A 457 0.82 -13.92 -26.43
CA THR A 457 0.38 -12.79 -27.27
C THR A 457 1.42 -11.67 -27.36
N PHE A 458 2.01 -11.29 -26.22
CA PHE A 458 3.03 -10.23 -26.12
C PHE A 458 4.46 -10.76 -25.91
N GLY A 459 4.69 -12.06 -26.15
CA GLY A 459 6.01 -12.69 -26.08
C GLY A 459 6.74 -12.55 -24.73
N PRO A 460 6.07 -12.75 -23.58
CA PRO A 460 6.72 -12.68 -22.28
C PRO A 460 7.79 -13.78 -22.14
N ARG A 461 8.83 -13.47 -21.38
CA ARG A 461 9.75 -14.43 -20.82
C ARG A 461 9.87 -14.18 -19.33
N ALA A 462 9.65 -15.20 -18.51
CA ALA A 462 9.94 -15.15 -17.10
C ALA A 462 11.46 -15.23 -16.88
N GLU A 463 12.05 -14.13 -16.43
CA GLU A 463 13.47 -14.02 -16.09
C GLU A 463 13.73 -14.46 -14.64
N PHE A 464 12.71 -14.30 -13.80
CA PHE A 464 12.71 -14.72 -12.42
C PHE A 464 11.27 -14.98 -11.95
N VAL A 465 11.11 -15.99 -11.11
CA VAL A 465 9.85 -16.33 -10.44
C VAL A 465 10.16 -16.92 -9.07
N ARG A 466 9.45 -16.46 -8.04
CA ARG A 466 9.43 -17.06 -6.72
C ARG A 466 8.01 -17.12 -6.20
N GLY A 467 7.44 -18.33 -6.18
CA GLY A 467 6.16 -18.67 -5.57
C GLY A 467 6.24 -20.01 -4.82
N PRO A 468 5.22 -20.35 -4.03
CA PRO A 468 5.12 -21.62 -3.30
C PRO A 468 4.83 -22.80 -4.25
N SER A 469 5.02 -24.02 -3.76
CA SER A 469 4.64 -25.24 -4.49
C SER A 469 3.18 -25.66 -4.28
N ARG A 470 2.42 -24.91 -3.48
CA ARG A 470 1.02 -25.19 -3.13
C ARG A 470 0.22 -23.89 -3.10
N GLN A 471 -1.06 -23.99 -3.40
CA GLN A 471 -1.99 -22.86 -3.27
C GLN A 471 -2.21 -22.51 -1.78
N GLY A 472 -2.38 -21.23 -1.48
CA GLY A 472 -2.73 -20.71 -0.15
C GLY A 472 -1.62 -20.93 0.88
N ALA A 473 -0.36 -20.74 0.48
CA ALA A 473 0.77 -20.86 1.41
C ALA A 473 0.69 -19.75 2.48
N SER A 474 0.91 -20.14 3.73
CA SER A 474 0.85 -19.25 4.89
C SER A 474 1.99 -18.22 4.83
N PRO A 475 1.81 -17.02 5.41
CA PRO A 475 2.93 -16.10 5.66
C PRO A 475 4.11 -16.76 6.40
N LEU A 476 3.87 -17.80 7.22
CA LEU A 476 4.93 -18.56 7.91
C LEU A 476 5.80 -19.43 7.00
N GLU A 477 5.39 -19.64 5.75
CA GLU A 477 6.17 -20.40 4.75
C GLU A 477 7.12 -19.49 3.95
N GLY A 478 7.06 -18.17 4.15
CA GLY A 478 8.08 -17.23 3.66
C GLY A 478 7.97 -16.83 2.19
N PHE A 479 6.77 -16.87 1.64
CA PHE A 479 6.45 -16.41 0.28
C PHE A 479 5.70 -15.09 0.28
N GLN A 480 6.01 -14.20 1.22
CA GLN A 480 5.53 -12.81 1.18
C GLN A 480 6.64 -11.95 0.56
N HIS A 481 6.26 -11.03 -0.32
CA HIS A 481 7.18 -10.33 -1.21
C HIS A 481 6.83 -8.85 -1.34
N PHE A 482 7.83 -8.02 -1.61
CA PHE A 482 7.65 -6.65 -2.08
C PHE A 482 8.75 -6.29 -3.08
N GLY A 483 8.44 -5.40 -4.01
CA GLY A 483 9.39 -4.88 -4.97
C GLY A 483 10.02 -3.57 -4.50
N GLU A 484 11.23 -3.26 -4.98
CA GLU A 484 11.92 -1.99 -4.74
C GLU A 484 12.55 -1.47 -6.05
N LEU A 485 12.37 -0.18 -6.31
CA LEU A 485 12.86 0.57 -7.47
C LEU A 485 13.77 1.69 -6.97
N ASP A 486 15.06 1.60 -7.27
CA ASP A 486 16.08 2.60 -6.90
C ASP A 486 16.50 3.38 -8.17
N VAL A 487 16.05 4.63 -8.27
CA VAL A 487 16.37 5.55 -9.37
C VAL A 487 17.58 6.39 -9.01
N ALA A 488 18.59 6.39 -9.89
CA ALA A 488 19.80 7.15 -9.69
C ALA A 488 19.54 8.68 -9.60
N PRO A 489 20.39 9.45 -8.89
CA PRO A 489 20.26 10.90 -8.76
C PRO A 489 20.16 11.70 -10.07
N ASP A 490 20.71 11.17 -11.16
CA ASP A 490 20.69 11.75 -12.50
C ASP A 490 19.68 11.08 -13.46
N GLY A 491 18.91 10.13 -12.94
CA GLY A 491 17.92 9.31 -13.64
C GLY A 491 18.50 8.35 -14.67
N THR A 492 19.82 8.17 -14.75
CA THR A 492 20.44 7.34 -15.80
C THR A 492 20.13 5.86 -15.67
N THR A 493 19.91 5.38 -14.44
CA THR A 493 19.59 4.00 -14.14
C THR A 493 18.37 3.89 -13.23
N LEU A 494 17.66 2.78 -13.39
CA LEU A 494 16.66 2.27 -12.45
C LEU A 494 17.08 0.85 -12.08
N GLU A 495 17.50 0.65 -10.83
CA GLU A 495 17.76 -0.66 -10.25
C GLU A 495 16.46 -1.21 -9.68
N VAL A 496 16.16 -2.47 -9.99
CA VAL A 496 14.95 -3.16 -9.55
C VAL A 496 15.37 -4.31 -8.65
N HIS A 497 14.70 -4.46 -7.51
CA HIS A 497 14.85 -5.60 -6.61
C HIS A 497 13.50 -6.25 -6.39
N LEU A 498 13.49 -7.58 -6.38
CA LEU A 498 12.38 -8.38 -5.89
C LEU A 498 12.80 -8.98 -4.55
N ARG A 499 12.10 -8.60 -3.48
CA ARG A 499 12.52 -8.88 -2.10
C ARG A 499 11.58 -9.86 -1.40
N ASP A 500 12.12 -10.56 -0.42
CA ASP A 500 11.33 -11.39 0.50
C ASP A 500 10.81 -10.59 1.71
N GLN A 501 10.05 -11.26 2.57
CA GLN A 501 9.48 -10.70 3.81
C GLN A 501 10.50 -10.15 4.81
N ALA A 502 11.79 -10.51 4.69
CA ALA A 502 12.88 -10.01 5.51
C ALA A 502 13.63 -8.84 4.85
N GLY A 503 13.22 -8.44 3.64
CA GLY A 503 13.84 -7.38 2.85
C GLY A 503 15.08 -7.83 2.08
N ALA A 504 15.40 -9.13 2.05
CA ALA A 504 16.52 -9.65 1.28
C ALA A 504 16.18 -9.63 -0.22
N SER A 505 17.13 -9.17 -1.05
CA SER A 505 16.95 -9.17 -2.51
C SER A 505 17.11 -10.60 -3.03
N LEU A 506 16.04 -11.15 -3.60
CA LEU A 506 16.04 -12.47 -4.22
C LEU A 506 16.53 -12.40 -5.67
N TRP A 507 16.24 -11.27 -6.34
CA TRP A 507 16.63 -11.01 -7.71
C TRP A 507 16.82 -9.51 -7.93
N THR A 508 17.66 -9.13 -8.90
CA THR A 508 17.86 -7.74 -9.29
C THR A 508 18.21 -7.59 -10.76
N THR A 509 17.85 -6.45 -11.34
CA THR A 509 18.31 -5.99 -12.65
C THR A 509 18.50 -4.47 -12.66
N THR A 510 19.30 -3.96 -13.58
CA THR A 510 19.49 -2.52 -13.78
C THR A 510 19.05 -2.12 -15.18
N LEU A 511 18.01 -1.30 -15.26
CA LEU A 511 17.56 -0.69 -16.51
C LEU A 511 18.32 0.62 -16.74
N ARG A 512 18.73 0.86 -17.98
CA ARG A 512 19.38 2.11 -18.40
C ARG A 512 18.40 2.94 -19.21
N ARG A 513 18.39 4.26 -19.00
CA ARG A 513 17.54 5.15 -19.78
C ARG A 513 17.86 5.01 -21.28
N THR A 514 16.81 4.90 -22.09
CA THR A 514 16.86 4.78 -23.56
C THR A 514 16.52 6.08 -24.25
#